data_AF-A0A0F3RE96-F1
#
_entry.id   AF-A0A0F3RE96-F1
#
_cell.length_a   1.000
_cell.length_b   1.000
_cell.length_c   1.000
_cell.angle_alpha   90.00
_cell.angle_beta   90.00
_cell.angle_gamma   90.00
#
_symmetry.space_group_name_H-M   'P 1'
#
loop_
_entity.id
_entity.type
_entity.pdbx_description
1 polymer ?
#
loop_
_entity_poly.entity_id
_entity_poly.type
_entity_poly.pdbx_seq_one_letter_code
_entity_poly.pdbx_strand_id
1 'polypeptide(L)' 'MVETILKLAKHLTTVTYNGSTVLHSAAKLSSQGIIDALLRVAPQLKAVQDADSKNPFDDIPYDLQHEINTYLELSGES' A
#
# COMPACT_ATOMS: atom_id res chain seq x y z
N MET A 1 1.15 20.76 11.62
CA MET A 1 1.10 19.28 11.74
C MET A 1 0.14 18.67 10.73
N VAL A 2 -1.14 19.04 10.70
CA VAL A 2 -2.12 18.53 9.71
C VAL A 2 -1.72 18.79 8.25
N GLU A 3 -1.24 20.00 7.92
CA GLU A 3 -0.74 20.29 6.56
C GLU A 3 0.45 19.43 6.14
N THR A 4 1.32 19.07 7.10
CA THR A 4 2.46 18.18 6.86
C THR A 4 1.98 16.76 6.54
N ILE A 5 0.98 16.27 7.27
CA ILE A 5 0.36 14.97 7.05
C ILE A 5 -0.33 14.93 5.68
N LEU A 6 -1.08 15.98 5.31
CA LEU A 6 -1.74 16.08 4.01
C LEU A 6 -0.74 16.14 2.84
N LYS A 7 0.39 16.85 3.01
CA LYS A 7 1.47 16.88 2.01
C LYS A 7 2.11 15.51 1.84
N LEU A 8 2.42 14.83 2.94
CA LEU A 8 2.96 13.46 2.90
C LEU A 8 1.97 12.50 2.24
N ALA A 9 0.70 12.54 2.60
CA ALA A 9 -0.35 11.73 1.99
C ALA A 9 -0.44 11.95 0.48
N LYS A 10 -0.40 13.22 0.03
CA LYS A 10 -0.38 13.56 -1.42
C LYS A 10 0.82 12.95 -2.14
N HIS A 11 2.00 12.99 -1.53
CA HIS A 11 3.20 12.37 -2.10
C HIS A 11 3.13 10.84 -2.12
N LEU A 12 2.51 10.21 -1.13
CA LEU A 12 2.34 8.74 -1.10
C LEU A 12 1.32 8.25 -2.14
N THR A 13 0.32 9.08 -2.46
CA THR A 13 -0.70 8.78 -3.49
C THR A 13 -0.26 9.11 -4.91
N THR A 14 0.95 9.65 -5.13
CA THR A 14 1.44 9.86 -6.49
C THR A 14 1.65 8.52 -7.18
N VAL A 15 1.25 8.48 -8.45
CA VAL A 15 1.43 7.32 -9.31
C VAL A 15 2.56 7.57 -10.31
N THR A 16 3.25 6.51 -10.69
CA THR A 16 4.18 6.48 -11.82
C THR A 16 3.42 6.57 -13.15
N TYR A 17 4.16 6.62 -14.27
CA TYR A 17 3.56 6.71 -15.62
C TYR A 17 2.62 5.54 -15.97
N ASN A 18 2.77 4.39 -15.30
CA ASN A 18 1.91 3.22 -15.47
C ASN A 18 0.83 3.12 -14.36
N GLY A 19 0.56 4.19 -13.61
CA GLY A 19 -0.48 4.17 -12.56
C GLY A 19 -0.07 3.48 -11.26
N SER A 20 1.16 2.96 -11.15
CA SER A 20 1.62 2.30 -9.93
C SER A 20 1.92 3.32 -8.82
N THR A 21 1.37 3.06 -7.63
CA THR A 21 1.72 3.76 -6.39
C THR A 21 2.99 3.19 -5.74
N VAL A 22 3.48 3.87 -4.70
CA VAL A 22 4.55 3.33 -3.84
C VAL A 22 4.19 1.96 -3.24
N LEU A 23 2.90 1.69 -3.00
CA LEU A 23 2.44 0.40 -2.48
C LEU A 23 2.55 -0.73 -3.51
N HIS A 24 2.34 -0.46 -4.81
CA HIS A 24 2.59 -1.44 -5.87
C HIS A 24 4.06 -1.86 -5.91
N SER A 25 4.98 -0.90 -5.75
CA SER A 25 6.42 -1.21 -5.70
C SER A 25 6.78 -2.04 -4.47
N ALA A 26 6.23 -1.68 -3.29
CA ALA A 26 6.46 -2.45 -2.06
C ALA A 26 5.91 -3.89 -2.17
N ALA A 27 4.75 -4.05 -2.80
CA ALA A 27 4.14 -5.35 -3.11
C ALA A 27 5.03 -6.20 -4.03
N LYS A 28 5.50 -5.64 -5.15
CA LYS A 28 6.42 -6.33 -6.08
C LYS A 28 7.74 -6.75 -5.42
N LEU A 29 8.20 -6.00 -4.43
CA LEU A 29 9.40 -6.30 -3.66
C LEU A 29 9.14 -7.19 -2.43
N SER A 30 7.90 -7.64 -2.24
CA SER A 30 7.48 -8.46 -1.09
C SER A 30 7.92 -7.87 0.26
N SER A 31 7.95 -6.54 0.36
CA SER A 31 8.53 -5.83 1.50
C SER A 31 7.49 -5.55 2.56
N GLN A 32 7.16 -6.57 3.37
CA GLN A 32 6.12 -6.52 4.40
C GLN A 32 6.18 -5.27 5.30
N GLY A 33 7.33 -4.97 5.91
CA GLY A 33 7.45 -3.82 6.81
C GLY A 33 7.20 -2.47 6.13
N ILE A 34 7.45 -2.37 4.82
CA ILE A 34 7.13 -1.18 4.03
C ILE A 34 5.63 -1.15 3.73
N ILE A 35 5.05 -2.29 3.36
CA ILE A 35 3.60 -2.43 3.11
C ILE A 35 2.82 -2.02 4.37
N ASP A 36 3.20 -2.53 5.53
CA ASP A 36 2.55 -2.21 6.82
C ASP A 36 2.68 -0.73 7.16
N ALA A 37 3.87 -0.15 7.03
CA ALA A 37 4.10 1.26 7.30
C ALA A 37 3.26 2.16 6.37
N LEU A 38 3.16 1.80 5.09
CA LEU A 38 2.38 2.53 4.09
C LEU A 38 0.88 2.42 4.37
N LEU A 39 0.37 1.25 4.74
CA LEU A 39 -1.04 1.05 5.05
C LEU A 39 -1.48 1.78 6.33
N ARG A 40 -0.59 1.93 7.31
CA ARG A 40 -0.87 2.71 8.53
C ARG A 40 -1.04 4.20 8.25
N VAL A 41 -0.23 4.77 7.35
CA VAL A 41 -0.27 6.21 7.05
C VAL A 41 -1.20 6.56 5.89
N ALA A 42 -1.45 5.61 4.99
CA ALA A 42 -2.20 5.81 3.77
C ALA A 42 -2.95 4.52 3.36
N PRO A 43 -3.94 4.07 4.15
CA PRO A 43 -4.68 2.83 3.90
C PRO A 43 -5.42 2.83 2.56
N GLN A 44 -5.77 4.01 2.03
CA GLN A 44 -6.42 4.17 0.73
C GLN A 44 -5.57 3.64 -0.44
N LEU A 45 -4.25 3.49 -0.27
CA LEU A 45 -3.37 2.99 -1.33
C LEU A 45 -3.70 1.55 -1.74
N LYS A 46 -4.31 0.76 -0.86
CA LYS A 46 -4.67 -0.65 -1.13
C LYS A 46 -5.66 -0.82 -2.27
N ALA A 47 -6.46 0.20 -2.55
CA ALA A 47 -7.50 0.16 -3.56
C ALA A 47 -7.14 0.90 -4.86
N VAL A 48 -5.97 1.53 -4.93
CA VAL A 48 -5.56 2.25 -6.15
C VAL A 48 -5.22 1.25 -7.24
N GLN A 49 -5.80 1.41 -8.42
CA GLN A 49 -5.48 0.57 -9.58
C GLN A 49 -4.41 1.24 -10.44
N ASP A 50 -3.47 0.44 -10.92
CA ASP A 50 -2.52 0.84 -11.96
C ASP A 50 -3.15 0.79 -13.36
N ALA A 51 -2.35 1.07 -14.40
CA ALA A 51 -2.82 1.10 -15.78
C ALA A 51 -3.30 -0.26 -16.31
N ASP A 52 -2.91 -1.36 -15.65
CA ASP A 52 -3.36 -2.73 -15.96
C ASP A 52 -4.60 -3.11 -15.14
N SER A 53 -5.24 -2.15 -14.46
CA SER A 53 -6.35 -2.34 -13.53
C SER A 53 -5.99 -3.18 -12.29
N LYS A 54 -4.70 -3.36 -12.01
CA LYS A 54 -4.23 -4.13 -10.87
C LYS A 54 -4.11 -3.23 -9.66
N ASN A 55 -4.53 -3.72 -8.51
CA ASN A 55 -4.25 -3.10 -7.23
C ASN A 55 -2.90 -3.61 -6.68
N PRO A 56 -2.30 -2.99 -5.64
CA PRO A 56 -1.02 -3.42 -5.10
C PRO A 56 -1.01 -4.87 -4.61
N PHE A 57 -2.14 -5.37 -4.14
CA PHE A 57 -2.28 -6.72 -3.60
C PHE A 57 -2.34 -7.79 -4.68
N ASP A 58 -2.65 -7.44 -5.94
CA ASP A 58 -2.68 -8.38 -7.07
C ASP A 58 -1.28 -8.90 -7.43
N ASP A 59 -0.22 -8.16 -7.06
CA ASP A 59 1.18 -8.55 -7.29
C ASP A 59 1.83 -9.21 -6.04
N ILE A 60 1.11 -9.35 -4.92
CA ILE A 60 1.62 -9.94 -3.67
C ILE A 60 1.47 -11.47 -3.70
N PRO A 61 2.51 -12.25 -3.36
CA PRO A 61 2.37 -13.70 -3.17
C PRO A 61 1.35 -14.05 -2.08
N TYR A 62 0.58 -15.13 -2.26
CA TYR A 62 -0.48 -15.54 -1.33
C TYR A 62 0.00 -15.65 0.13
N ASP A 63 1.18 -16.22 0.37
CA ASP A 63 1.74 -16.39 1.72
C ASP A 63 2.00 -15.04 2.41
N LEU A 64 2.50 -14.07 1.66
CA LEU A 64 2.75 -12.72 2.16
C LEU A 64 1.45 -11.95 2.37
N GLN A 65 0.46 -12.15 1.50
CA GLN A 65 -0.87 -11.54 1.65
C GLN A 65 -1.58 -12.05 2.91
N HIS A 66 -1.48 -13.35 3.21
CA HIS A 66 -1.98 -13.92 4.45
C HIS A 66 -1.30 -13.29 5.67
N GLU A 67 0.02 -13.09 5.60
CA GLU A 67 0.76 -12.46 6.69
C GLU A 67 0.32 -11.01 6.93
N ILE A 68 0.25 -10.19 5.87
CA ILE A 68 -0.23 -8.80 5.95
C ILE A 68 -1.64 -8.74 6.56
N ASN A 69 -2.56 -9.59 6.09
CA ASN A 69 -3.94 -9.62 6.63
C ASN A 69 -3.96 -10.02 8.11
N THR A 70 -3.14 -11.00 8.50
CA THR A 70 -3.02 -11.41 9.91
C THR A 70 -2.51 -10.25 10.78
N TYR A 71 -1.53 -9.48 10.32
CA TYR A 71 -1.03 -8.31 11.05
C TYR A 71 -2.07 -7.20 11.15
N LEU A 72 -2.83 -6.92 10.09
CA LEU A 72 -3.89 -5.91 10.09
C LEU A 72 -5.07 -6.30 10.99
N GLU A 73 -5.45 -7.58 11.00
CA GLU A 73 -6.47 -8.11 11.91
C GLU A 73 -6.04 -8.03 13.38
N LEU A 74 -4.77 -8.35 13.67
CA LEU A 74 -4.20 -8.25 15.02
C LEU A 74 -3.98 -6.80 15.47
N SER A 75 -3.76 -5.86 14.54
CA SER A 75 -3.62 -4.43 14.87
C SER A 75 -4.96 -3.71 15.07
N GLY A 76 -6.09 -4.37 14.78
CA GLY A 76 -7.43 -3.79 14.87
C GLY A 76 -7.76 -2.82 13.74
N GLU A 77 -7.06 -2.94 12.60
CA GLU A 77 -7.17 -2.05 11.43
C GLU A 77 -7.89 -2.73 10.24
N SER A 78 -8.75 -3.72 10.53
CA SER A 78 -9.53 -4.50 9.56
C SER A 78 -10.77 -3.78 8.99
#